data_AF-A0A2S9JCI9-F1
#
_entry.id   AF-A0A2S9JCI9-F1
#
_cell.length_a   1.000
_cell.length_b   1.000
_cell.length_c   1.000
_cell.angle_alpha   90.00
_cell.angle_beta   90.00
_cell.angle_gamma   90.00
#
_symmetry.space_group_name_H-M   'P 1'
#
loop_
_entity.id
_entity.type
_entity.pdbx_description
1 polymer ?
#
loop_
_entity_poly.entity_id
_entity_poly.type
_entity_poly.pdbx_seq_one_letter_code
_entity_poly.pdbx_strand_id
1 'polypeptide(L)' 'MSSPMSSLENAAKYLSPEDKAQFVKIKREMEKAGASRKSIEERLNAFIWDVIESDDDEEEDEDE' A
#
# COMPACT_ATOMS: atom_id res chain seq x y z
N MET A 1 -2.44 3.66 20.88
CA MET A 1 -1.56 3.99 19.75
C MET A 1 -1.52 2.77 18.85
N SER A 2 -2.24 2.81 17.72
CA SER A 2 -2.17 1.71 16.74
C SER A 2 -0.80 1.71 16.10
N SER A 3 -0.15 0.55 16.04
CA SER A 3 1.13 0.39 15.36
C SER A 3 0.98 0.79 13.89
N PRO A 4 1.93 1.53 13.29
CA PRO A 4 1.86 1.97 11.90
C PRO A 4 1.64 0.80 10.93
N MET A 5 2.24 -0.37 11.21
CA MET A 5 2.00 -1.59 10.44
C MET A 5 0.52 -2.03 10.43
N SER A 6 -0.17 -1.93 11.56
CA SER A 6 -1.59 -2.30 11.64
C SER A 6 -2.47 -1.33 10.87
N SER A 7 -2.04 -0.08 10.70
CA SER A 7 -2.70 0.91 9.84
C SER A 7 -2.52 0.56 8.36
N LEU A 8 -1.29 0.17 7.96
CA LEU A 8 -0.98 -0.25 6.60
C LEU A 8 -1.71 -1.54 6.21
N GLU A 9 -1.79 -2.51 7.12
CA GLU A 9 -2.55 -3.74 6.89
C GLU A 9 -4.05 -3.49 6.76
N ASN A 10 -4.58 -2.43 7.37
CA ASN A 10 -5.98 -2.05 7.22
C ASN A 10 -6.22 -1.30 5.91
N ALA A 11 -5.30 -0.41 5.52
CA ALA A 11 -5.35 0.28 4.23
C ALA A 11 -5.17 -0.70 3.05
N ALA A 12 -4.32 -1.72 3.19
CA ALA A 12 -4.15 -2.78 2.20
C ALA A 12 -5.40 -3.66 1.96
N LYS A 13 -6.48 -3.49 2.75
CA LYS A 13 -7.78 -4.15 2.49
C LYS A 13 -8.60 -3.45 1.43
N TYR A 14 -8.36 -2.15 1.22
CA TYR A 14 -9.05 -1.33 0.24
C TYR A 14 -8.37 -1.36 -1.13
N LEU A 15 -7.14 -1.89 -1.18
CA LEU A 15 -6.41 -2.12 -2.41
C LEU A 15 -7.04 -3.24 -3.25
N SER A 16 -6.95 -3.08 -4.57
CA SER A 16 -7.29 -4.13 -5.53
C SER A 16 -6.47 -5.41 -5.30
N PRO A 17 -6.94 -6.59 -5.74
CA PRO A 17 -6.23 -7.85 -5.57
C PRO A 17 -4.80 -7.83 -6.13
N GLU A 18 -4.58 -7.09 -7.21
CA GLU A 18 -3.27 -6.90 -7.83
C GLU A 18 -2.32 -6.07 -6.97
N ASP A 19 -2.78 -4.92 -6.47
CA ASP A 19 -2.00 -4.04 -5.57
C ASP A 19 -1.72 -4.70 -4.23
N LYS A 20 -2.64 -5.52 -3.74
CA LYS A 20 -2.39 -6.32 -2.54
C LYS A 20 -1.27 -7.34 -2.76
N ALA A 21 -1.18 -7.93 -3.96
CA ALA A 21 -0.08 -8.82 -4.31
C ALA A 21 1.25 -8.05 -4.39
N GLN A 22 1.24 -6.85 -4.97
CA GLN A 22 2.37 -5.93 -5.01
C GLN A 22 2.84 -5.54 -3.59
N PHE A 23 1.90 -5.17 -2.71
CA PHE A 23 2.17 -4.83 -1.30
C PHE A 23 2.90 -5.98 -0.57
N VAL A 24 2.42 -7.22 -0.71
CA VAL A 24 3.05 -8.39 -0.09
C VAL A 24 4.41 -8.69 -0.72
N LYS A 25 4.56 -8.47 -2.02
CA LYS A 25 5.83 -8.66 -2.73
C LYS A 25 6.89 -7.67 -2.24
N ILE A 26 6.57 -6.38 -2.19
CA ILE A 26 7.46 -5.31 -1.68
C ILE A 26 7.91 -5.64 -0.26
N LYS A 27 6.96 -6.00 0.62
CA LYS A 27 7.27 -6.41 1.99
C LYS A 27 8.29 -7.55 2.03
N ARG A 28 8.04 -8.63 1.30
CA ARG A 28 8.93 -9.81 1.26
C ARG A 28 10.31 -9.50 0.68
N GLU A 29 10.37 -8.68 -0.37
CA GLU A 29 11.63 -8.30 -1.01
C GLU A 29 12.49 -7.47 -0.04
N MET A 30 11.88 -6.53 0.68
CA MET A 30 12.59 -5.73 1.68
C MET A 30 12.98 -6.53 2.92
N GLU A 31 12.12 -7.45 3.39
CA GLU A 31 12.47 -8.40 4.46
C GLU A 31 13.67 -9.26 4.04
N LYS A 32 13.69 -9.76 2.80
CA LYS A 32 14.81 -10.53 2.24
C LYS A 32 16.08 -9.69 2.08
N ALA A 33 15.95 -8.41 1.79
CA ALA A 33 17.07 -7.46 1.75
C ALA A 33 17.60 -7.08 3.15
N GLY A 34 16.94 -7.53 4.23
CA GLY A 34 17.32 -7.19 5.59
C GLY A 34 16.96 -5.75 5.97
N ALA A 35 15.98 -5.13 5.29
CA ALA A 35 15.53 -3.80 5.60
C ALA A 35 14.91 -3.74 7.01
N SER A 36 15.12 -2.62 7.70
CA SER A 36 14.49 -2.41 9.00
C SER A 36 12.97 -2.33 8.86
N ARG A 37 12.25 -2.73 9.90
CA ARG A 37 10.78 -2.67 9.94
C ARG A 37 10.25 -1.27 9.61
N LYS A 38 10.92 -0.22 10.11
CA LYS A 38 10.56 1.18 9.81
C LYS A 38 10.68 1.49 8.32
N SER A 39 11.76 1.07 7.67
CA SER A 39 11.97 1.29 6.23
C SER A 39 10.95 0.54 5.39
N ILE A 40 10.56 -0.66 5.81
CA ILE A 40 9.49 -1.44 5.17
C ILE A 40 8.16 -0.70 5.31
N GLU A 41 7.82 -0.23 6.51
CA GLU A 41 6.61 0.55 6.77
C GLU A 41 6.56 1.83 5.93
N GLU A 42 7.66 2.61 5.86
CA GLU A 42 7.74 3.83 5.04
C GLU A 42 7.51 3.52 3.55
N ARG A 43 8.11 2.44 3.03
CA ARG A 43 7.95 2.05 1.62
C ARG A 43 6.54 1.57 1.29
N LEU A 44 5.96 0.76 2.17
CA LEU A 44 4.59 0.28 2.03
C LEU A 44 3.56 1.40 2.17
N ASN A 45 3.82 2.39 3.03
CA ASN A 45 3.00 3.59 3.15
C ASN A 45 3.02 4.41 1.87
N ALA A 46 4.22 4.67 1.32
CA ALA A 46 4.36 5.37 0.04
C ALA A 46 3.63 4.65 -1.10
N PHE A 47 3.71 3.33 -1.16
CA PHE A 47 2.97 2.52 -2.15
C PHE A 47 1.45 2.68 -2.03
N ILE A 48 0.91 2.65 -0.81
CA ILE A 48 -0.53 2.81 -0.61
C ILE A 48 -1.00 4.21 -1.05
N TRP A 49 -0.23 5.27 -0.75
CA TRP A 49 -0.57 6.61 -1.23
C TRP A 49 -0.52 6.72 -2.75
N ASP A 50 0.48 6.11 -3.39
CA ASP A 50 0.64 6.09 -4.85
C ASP A 50 -0.54 5.38 -5.53
N VAL A 51 -1.01 4.26 -4.97
CA VAL A 51 -2.20 3.55 -5.47
C VAL A 51 -3.48 4.36 -5.24
N ILE A 52 -3.65 4.96 -4.05
CA ILE A 52 -4.83 5.78 -3.76
C ILE A 52 -4.87 7.01 -4.68
N GLU A 53 -3.73 7.67 -4.91
CA GLU A 53 -3.63 8.82 -5.82
C GLU A 53 -3.89 8.41 -7.28
N SER A 54 -3.58 7.17 -7.65
CA SER A 54 -3.87 6.63 -8.99
C SER A 54 -5.35 6.20 -9.16
N ASP A 55 -5.98 5.69 -8.10
CA ASP A 55 -7.41 5.31 -8.09
C ASP A 55 -8.35 6.53 -8.00
N ASP A 56 -7.93 7.62 -7.34
CA ASP A 56 -8.72 8.87 -7.21
C ASP A 56 -8.73 9.71 -8.50
N ASP A 57 -7.93 9.31 -9.50
CA ASP A 57 -7.87 9.91 -10.86
C ASP A 57 -8.77 9.14 -11.86
N GLU A 58 -9.54 8.14 -11.42
CA GLU A 58 -10.53 7.38 -12.23
C GLU A 58 -12.00 7.74 -11.93
N GLU A 59 -12.31 8.96 -11.47
CA GLU A 59 -13.67 9.51 -11.63
C GLU A 59 -13.84 10.09 -13.05
N GLU A 60 -14.03 9.21 -14.03
CA GLU A 60 -14.70 9.60 -15.28
C GLU A 60 -16.19 9.87 -14.96
N ASP A 61 -16.57 11.13 -15.15
CA ASP A 61 -17.94 11.63 -15.29
C ASP A 61 -18.85 10.63 -16.04
N GLU A 62 -19.80 10.01 -15.35
CA GLU A 62 -21.05 9.51 -15.96
C GLU A 62 -22.25 10.26 -15.34
N ASP A 63 -22.29 11.57 -15.55
CA ASP A 63 -23.53 12.35 -15.57
C ASP A 63 -24.14 12.30 -17.00
N GLU A 64 -25.02 11.32 -17.26
CA GLU A 64 -26.03 11.39 -18.34
C GLU A 64 -27.38 10.80 -17.91
#